data_AF-A0A4R6IU84-F1
#
_entry.id   AF-A0A4R6IU84-F1
#
_cell.length_a   1.000
_cell.length_b   1.000
_cell.length_c   1.000
_cell.angle_alpha   90.00
_cell.angle_beta   90.00
_cell.angle_gamma   90.00
#
_symmetry.space_group_name_H-M   'P 1'
#
loop_
_entity.id
_entity.type
_entity.pdbx_description
1 polymer ?
#
loop_
_entity_poly.entity_id
_entity_poly.type
_entity_poly.pdbx_seq_one_letter_code
_entity_poly.pdbx_strand_id
1 'polypeptide(L)'
;MRRNELVAAVGIVIAAVVSGCGDASTTPPIGERWTPQSPASDLIVHDGDTVEVTGQVIAAPGQPVVFCPPRASTRDPQVPVVRPGETPTPVEPPAPTCPAALAVTVSGVDLHRLSHPVTAQGTRTGWATLRGIWHDRSIDVTEQTAPKQPTPRPDDVPCPTPTAGWKSNNANTIREQDALVVYIRARPERFADVRAGYTGKVTVMVVPVVSGDLDSTQRELESVYKANLCVTRGVLSIAEANRLAQRVAALIDHTANSISGVALDTSNGRVVVALFIVTEQLHEQFATIGLDKLHLAPVVRPVQ
;
A
#
# COMPACT_ATOMS: atom_id res chain seq x y z
N MET A 1 34.40 33.16 -68.97
CA MET A 1 34.81 33.96 -67.78
C MET A 1 34.42 33.12 -66.56
N ARG A 2 35.37 32.41 -65.94
CA ARG A 2 36.03 32.74 -64.63
C ARG A 2 34.97 32.89 -63.51
N ARG A 3 34.92 32.13 -62.42
CA ARG A 3 35.91 31.50 -61.49
C ARG A 3 35.14 30.47 -60.61
N ASN A 4 35.69 29.28 -60.30
CA ASN A 4 36.37 28.87 -59.04
C ASN A 4 35.59 29.19 -57.75
N GLU A 5 35.54 28.42 -56.65
CA GLU A 5 35.98 27.10 -56.15
C GLU A 5 35.27 26.98 -54.75
N LEU A 6 34.71 25.84 -54.33
CA LEU A 6 35.27 24.85 -53.39
C LEU A 6 35.39 25.32 -51.89
N VAL A 7 35.01 24.40 -50.97
CA VAL A 7 35.34 24.31 -49.51
C VAL A 7 34.41 25.13 -48.56
N ALA A 8 33.93 24.73 -47.37
CA ALA A 8 34.19 23.63 -46.42
C ALA A 8 32.95 23.35 -45.52
N ALA A 9 32.98 22.18 -44.88
CA ALA A 9 32.09 21.70 -43.84
C ALA A 9 32.16 22.48 -42.50
N VAL A 10 31.07 22.46 -41.73
CA VAL A 10 31.09 22.50 -40.27
C VAL A 10 30.08 21.47 -39.76
N GLY A 11 30.58 20.50 -38.99
CA GLY A 11 29.77 19.62 -38.15
C GLY A 11 29.72 20.12 -36.70
N ILE A 12 28.63 19.78 -36.01
CA ILE A 12 28.46 19.67 -34.54
C ILE A 12 27.46 18.51 -34.39
N VAL A 13 27.80 17.29 -34.00
CA VAL A 13 28.27 16.75 -32.70
C VAL A 13 27.28 16.98 -31.54
N ILE A 14 26.50 15.93 -31.28
CA ILE A 14 26.13 15.33 -29.97
C ILE A 14 25.64 16.28 -28.86
N ALA A 15 24.39 16.08 -28.44
CA ALA A 15 24.08 15.87 -27.02
C ALA A 15 22.77 15.06 -26.88
N ALA A 16 22.92 13.87 -26.31
CA ALA A 16 21.83 13.08 -25.77
C ALA A 16 21.02 13.92 -24.77
N VAL A 17 19.69 13.83 -24.84
CA VAL A 17 18.85 14.28 -23.72
C VAL A 17 19.04 13.24 -22.62
N VAL A 18 19.96 13.60 -21.72
CA VAL A 18 20.27 12.94 -20.47
C VAL A 18 19.04 13.00 -19.56
N SER A 19 18.67 11.82 -19.06
CA SER A 19 18.06 11.56 -17.76
C SER A 19 16.85 12.41 -17.36
N GLY A 20 15.66 11.92 -17.72
CA GLY A 20 14.52 12.06 -16.83
C GLY A 20 14.78 11.21 -15.57
N CYS A 21 15.42 11.80 -14.57
CA CYS A 21 15.42 11.25 -13.21
C CYS A 21 13.98 11.19 -12.75
N GLY A 22 13.53 9.97 -12.43
CA GLY A 22 12.19 9.71 -11.98
C GLY A 22 11.96 10.29 -10.60
N ASP A 23 10.91 11.10 -10.47
CA ASP A 23 10.27 11.33 -9.19
C ASP A 23 9.33 10.14 -8.92
N ALA A 24 9.93 9.07 -8.40
CA ALA A 24 9.22 8.00 -7.74
C ALA A 24 8.60 8.56 -6.45
N SER A 25 7.41 9.16 -6.60
CA SER A 25 6.50 9.43 -5.48
C SER A 25 6.18 8.09 -4.81
N THR A 26 6.96 7.76 -3.78
CA THR A 26 6.89 6.47 -3.11
C THR A 26 5.77 6.52 -2.09
N THR A 27 4.58 6.10 -2.52
CA THR A 27 3.48 5.73 -1.63
C THR A 27 3.95 4.63 -0.69
N PRO A 28 3.65 4.68 0.62
CA PRO A 28 4.02 3.62 1.54
C PRO A 28 3.30 2.30 1.20
N PRO A 29 3.83 1.17 1.64
CA PRO A 29 3.50 -0.10 1.05
C PRO A 29 2.27 -0.75 1.68
N ILE A 30 1.14 -0.63 1.00
CA ILE A 30 0.07 -1.64 1.09
C ILE A 30 0.35 -2.62 -0.07
N GLY A 31 1.36 -3.47 0.06
CA GLY A 31 1.90 -4.18 -1.09
C GLY A 31 2.73 -5.41 -0.80
N GLU A 32 2.53 -6.06 0.36
CA GLU A 32 3.04 -7.42 0.47
C GLU A 32 2.26 -8.37 -0.42
N ARG A 33 3.02 -9.31 -0.99
CA ARG A 33 2.51 -10.49 -1.68
C ARG A 33 1.51 -11.17 -0.75
N TRP A 34 0.25 -11.23 -1.17
CA TRP A 34 -0.81 -11.86 -0.40
C TRP A 34 -0.65 -13.38 -0.50
N THR A 35 0.17 -13.95 0.38
CA THR A 35 0.06 -15.36 0.74
C THR A 35 -1.31 -15.58 1.40
N PRO A 36 -1.87 -16.80 1.33
CA PRO A 36 -2.93 -17.20 2.26
C PRO A 36 -2.47 -16.77 3.64
N GLN A 37 -3.25 -15.90 4.28
CA GLN A 37 -2.90 -15.39 5.57
C GLN A 37 -2.76 -16.60 6.50
N SER A 38 -1.67 -16.67 7.27
CA SER A 38 -1.63 -17.58 8.41
C SER A 38 -2.94 -17.40 9.18
N PRO A 39 -3.53 -18.49 9.71
CA PRO A 39 -4.76 -18.37 10.50
C PRO A 39 -4.59 -17.25 11.51
N ALA A 40 -5.63 -16.44 11.74
CA ALA A 40 -5.49 -15.19 12.49
C ALA A 40 -4.94 -15.39 13.91
N SER A 41 -5.03 -16.60 14.46
CA SER A 41 -4.37 -17.04 15.69
C SER A 41 -2.85 -16.92 15.64
N ASP A 42 -2.25 -17.16 14.48
CA ASP A 42 -0.80 -17.08 14.26
C ASP A 42 -0.29 -15.64 14.22
N LEU A 43 -1.18 -14.65 14.29
CA LEU A 43 -0.82 -13.23 14.34
C LEU A 43 -0.80 -12.69 15.77
N ILE A 44 -1.28 -13.47 16.75
CA ILE A 44 -1.27 -13.09 18.15
C ILE A 44 0.18 -13.04 18.63
N VAL A 45 0.53 -11.96 19.33
CA VAL A 45 1.87 -11.75 19.90
C VAL A 45 1.80 -11.81 21.41
N HIS A 46 2.70 -12.59 22.00
CA HIS A 46 2.93 -12.71 23.44
C HIS A 46 4.33 -12.20 23.81
N ASP A 47 4.52 -11.86 25.09
CA ASP A 47 5.87 -11.56 25.59
C ASP A 47 6.76 -12.80 25.50
N GLY A 48 7.98 -12.60 25.03
CA GLY A 48 8.94 -13.67 24.73
C GLY A 48 8.91 -14.13 23.27
N ASP A 49 7.92 -13.73 22.48
CA ASP A 49 7.85 -14.10 21.06
C ASP A 49 8.97 -13.44 20.26
N THR A 50 9.45 -14.16 19.23
CA THR A 50 10.24 -13.52 18.18
C THR A 50 9.30 -12.80 17.25
N VAL A 51 9.50 -11.50 17.07
CA VAL A 51 8.68 -10.66 16.19
C VAL A 51 9.51 -10.02 15.07
N GLU A 52 8.85 -9.68 13.97
CA GLU A 52 9.35 -8.87 12.88
C GLU A 52 8.55 -7.57 12.79
N VAL A 53 9.27 -6.45 12.65
CA VAL A 53 8.69 -5.12 12.37
C VAL A 53 9.42 -4.46 11.21
N THR A 54 8.72 -3.67 10.40
CA THR A 54 9.33 -2.86 9.33
C THR A 54 8.83 -1.43 9.39
N GLY A 55 9.75 -0.46 9.40
CA GLY A 55 9.39 0.93 9.67
C GLY A 55 10.59 1.85 9.90
N GLN A 56 10.32 3.00 10.51
CA GLN A 56 11.32 4.03 10.77
C GLN A 56 11.96 3.80 12.14
N VAL A 57 13.28 3.95 12.22
CA VAL A 57 14.03 4.00 13.49
C VAL A 57 14.39 5.44 13.77
N ILE A 58 14.22 5.88 15.01
CA ILE A 58 14.53 7.23 15.49
C ILE A 58 15.46 7.12 16.71
N ALA A 59 16.62 7.77 16.63
CA ALA A 59 17.61 7.85 17.68
C ALA A 59 17.92 9.32 18.00
N ALA A 60 17.33 9.82 19.08
CA ALA A 60 17.58 11.18 19.57
C ALA A 60 18.65 11.17 20.70
N PRO A 61 19.46 12.23 20.85
CA PRO A 61 20.48 12.29 21.88
C PRO A 61 19.90 12.14 23.30
N GLY A 62 20.46 11.22 24.09
CA GLY A 62 20.05 10.99 25.48
C GLY A 62 18.67 10.33 25.64
N GLN A 63 18.04 9.86 24.55
CA GLN A 63 16.78 9.14 24.58
C GLN A 63 16.98 7.68 24.13
N PRO A 64 16.10 6.76 24.56
CA PRO A 64 16.06 5.41 23.99
C PRO A 64 15.83 5.47 22.47
N VAL A 65 16.43 4.51 21.75
CA VAL A 65 16.13 4.34 20.32
C VAL A 65 14.71 3.76 20.20
N VAL A 66 13.92 4.32 19.29
CA VAL A 66 12.54 3.89 19.09
C VAL A 66 12.30 3.46 17.64
N PHE A 67 11.53 2.39 17.48
CA PHE A 67 10.87 2.05 16.24
C PHE A 67 9.53 2.79 16.16
N CYS A 68 9.26 3.37 14.99
CA CYS A 68 8.01 4.01 14.65
C CYS A 68 7.38 3.32 13.44
N PRO A 69 6.11 2.87 13.54
CA PRO A 69 5.38 2.35 12.40
C PRO A 69 5.36 3.36 11.23
N PRO A 70 5.34 2.90 9.97
CA PRO A 70 5.14 3.78 8.84
C PRO A 70 3.81 4.52 9.05
N ARG A 71 3.84 5.86 9.13
CA ARG A 71 2.60 6.63 9.11
C ARG A 71 2.01 6.49 7.71
N ALA A 72 0.74 6.11 7.61
CA ALA A 72 -0.02 6.29 6.38
C ALA A 72 -0.01 7.79 6.06
N SER A 73 0.86 8.21 5.15
CA SER A 73 1.27 9.60 5.02
C SER A 73 0.08 10.49 4.64
N THR A 74 -0.39 11.34 5.56
CA THR A 74 -0.98 12.62 5.16
C THR A 74 0.18 13.55 4.80
N ARG A 75 0.78 13.30 3.64
CA ARG A 75 1.93 14.04 3.09
C ARG A 75 3.19 13.96 3.98
N ASP A 76 4.33 13.93 3.32
CA ASP A 76 5.59 14.34 3.95
C ASP A 76 5.34 15.72 4.61
N PRO A 77 5.53 15.92 5.93
CA PRO A 77 5.21 17.17 6.59
C PRO A 77 6.00 18.39 6.09
N GLN A 78 6.83 18.27 5.05
CA GLN A 78 7.90 19.22 4.78
C GLN A 78 8.12 19.58 3.32
N VAL A 79 7.07 19.53 2.49
CA VAL A 79 7.05 20.45 1.35
C VAL A 79 6.35 21.72 1.84
N PRO A 80 7.08 22.77 2.27
CA PRO A 80 6.45 24.05 2.53
C PRO A 80 5.68 24.47 1.27
N VAL A 81 4.40 24.82 1.44
CA VAL A 81 3.61 25.41 0.36
C VAL A 81 4.19 26.80 0.12
N VAL A 82 5.17 26.90 -0.77
CA VAL A 82 5.74 28.18 -1.19
C VAL A 82 4.69 28.90 -2.03
N ARG A 83 4.22 30.07 -1.58
CA ARG A 83 3.32 30.89 -2.39
C ARG A 83 4.11 31.49 -3.56
N PRO A 84 3.49 31.67 -4.74
CA PRO A 84 4.14 32.38 -5.84
C PRO A 84 4.63 33.77 -5.37
N GLY A 85 5.95 33.99 -5.44
CA GLY A 85 6.59 35.26 -5.04
C GLY A 85 7.30 35.26 -3.69
N GLU A 86 7.24 34.18 -2.90
CA GLU A 86 8.00 34.05 -1.65
C GLU A 86 9.31 33.27 -1.87
N THR A 87 10.44 33.84 -1.43
CA THR A 87 11.70 33.11 -1.33
C THR A 87 11.60 32.12 -0.16
N PRO A 88 11.79 30.80 -0.36
CA PRO A 88 11.80 29.87 0.75
C PRO A 88 12.93 30.24 1.70
N THR A 89 12.61 30.63 2.94
CA THR A 89 13.61 30.65 4.00
C THR A 89 14.05 29.20 4.24
N PRO A 90 15.37 28.91 4.30
CA PRO A 90 15.84 27.60 4.71
C PRO A 90 15.52 27.41 6.19
N VAL A 91 14.31 26.92 6.47
CA VAL A 91 13.95 26.45 7.81
C VAL A 91 14.49 25.03 7.90
N GLU A 92 15.47 24.81 8.77
CA GLU A 92 15.94 23.46 9.05
C GLU A 92 14.73 22.63 9.50
N PRO A 93 14.48 21.49 8.84
CA PRO A 93 13.32 20.68 9.15
C PRO A 93 13.34 20.22 10.62
N PRO A 94 12.23 20.30 11.37
CA PRO A 94 12.18 19.79 12.74
C PRO A 94 12.55 18.31 12.77
N ALA A 95 13.20 17.89 13.86
CA ALA A 95 13.50 16.49 14.09
C ALA A 95 12.22 15.64 14.03
N PRO A 96 12.22 14.51 13.30
CA PRO A 96 11.09 13.60 13.25
C PRO A 96 10.80 13.01 14.63
N THR A 97 9.52 12.85 14.96
CA THR A 97 9.05 12.31 16.23
C THR A 97 8.06 11.16 16.01
N CYS A 98 8.05 10.20 16.93
CA CYS A 98 7.02 9.16 17.00
C CYS A 98 6.07 9.46 18.15
N PRO A 99 4.74 9.40 17.98
CA PRO A 99 3.82 9.53 19.09
C PRO A 99 4.08 8.41 20.10
N ALA A 100 4.15 8.73 21.40
CA ALA A 100 4.49 7.74 22.43
C ALA A 100 3.58 6.50 22.40
N ALA A 101 2.31 6.67 22.05
CA ALA A 101 1.35 5.58 21.90
C ALA A 101 1.67 4.61 20.73
N LEU A 102 2.53 4.98 19.79
CA LEU A 102 2.92 4.13 18.65
C LEU A 102 4.40 3.74 18.68
N ALA A 103 5.18 4.35 19.56
CA ALA A 103 6.60 4.05 19.70
C ALA A 103 6.82 2.67 20.35
N VAL A 104 7.79 1.93 19.80
CA VAL A 104 8.35 0.71 20.40
C VAL A 104 9.78 1.02 20.78
N THR A 105 10.18 0.76 22.02
CA THR A 105 11.59 0.89 22.39
C THR A 105 12.37 -0.26 21.76
N VAL A 106 13.51 0.03 21.14
CA VAL A 106 14.33 -1.00 20.50
C VAL A 106 15.75 -0.95 21.04
N SER A 107 16.29 -2.12 21.37
CA SER A 107 17.69 -2.30 21.77
C SER A 107 18.44 -3.08 20.68
N GLY A 108 19.77 -2.96 20.61
CA GLY A 108 20.59 -3.74 19.65
C GLY A 108 20.57 -3.26 18.19
N VAL A 109 19.93 -2.14 17.87
CA VAL A 109 19.89 -1.57 16.51
C VAL A 109 21.23 -0.93 16.12
N ASP A 110 21.74 -1.28 14.93
CA ASP A 110 22.90 -0.62 14.32
C ASP A 110 22.44 0.58 13.48
N LEU A 111 22.66 1.78 14.01
CA LEU A 111 22.28 3.04 13.35
C LEU A 111 23.06 3.34 12.06
N HIS A 112 24.20 2.67 11.83
CA HIS A 112 24.97 2.82 10.60
C HIS A 112 24.41 1.96 9.45
N ARG A 113 23.63 0.94 9.76
CA ARG A 113 22.99 0.03 8.79
C ARG A 113 21.56 0.42 8.42
N LEU A 114 21.10 1.60 8.85
CA LEU A 114 19.78 2.11 8.47
C LEU A 114 19.74 2.47 6.97
N SER A 115 18.62 2.16 6.32
CA SER A 115 18.35 2.58 4.95
C SER A 115 17.89 4.04 4.92
N HIS A 116 18.35 4.80 3.91
CA HIS A 116 18.04 6.23 3.76
C HIS A 116 18.24 7.05 5.06
N PRO A 117 19.45 7.02 5.66
CA PRO A 117 19.67 7.68 6.93
C PRO A 117 19.64 9.20 6.78
N VAL A 118 18.93 9.87 7.68
CA VAL A 118 18.86 11.34 7.76
C VAL A 118 19.24 11.76 9.18
N THR A 119 19.94 12.88 9.32
CA THR A 119 20.23 13.49 10.61
C THR A 119 19.76 14.94 10.60
N ALA A 120 18.90 15.29 11.57
CA ALA A 120 18.40 16.64 11.77
C ALA A 120 18.43 16.95 13.27
N GLN A 121 18.97 18.10 13.67
CA GLN A 121 19.05 18.52 15.09
C GLN A 121 19.64 17.43 16.02
N GLY A 122 20.67 16.70 15.56
CA GLY A 122 21.31 15.61 16.31
C GLY A 122 20.49 14.31 16.40
N THR A 123 19.27 14.28 15.88
CA THR A 123 18.44 13.07 15.80
C THR A 123 18.73 12.33 14.51
N ARG A 124 19.14 11.06 14.63
CA ARG A 124 19.37 10.18 13.48
C ARG A 124 18.15 9.34 13.21
N THR A 125 17.74 9.26 11.96
CA THR A 125 16.64 8.42 11.50
C THR A 125 17.00 7.62 10.27
N GLY A 126 16.21 6.60 10.00
CA GLY A 126 16.27 5.82 8.76
C GLY A 126 15.28 4.66 8.84
N TRP A 127 15.34 3.76 7.88
CA TRP A 127 14.40 2.65 7.76
C TRP A 127 15.10 1.30 7.95
N ALA A 128 14.40 0.37 8.58
CA ALA A 128 14.87 -1.00 8.79
C ALA A 128 13.71 -1.99 8.89
N THR A 129 14.02 -3.25 8.58
CA THR A 129 13.27 -4.41 9.08
C THR A 129 14.06 -4.99 10.25
N LEU A 130 13.41 -5.09 11.40
CA LEU A 130 14.00 -5.57 12.65
C LEU A 130 13.32 -6.87 13.05
N ARG A 131 14.12 -7.86 13.48
CA ARG A 131 13.62 -9.04 14.18
C ARG A 131 14.27 -9.14 15.54
N GLY A 132 13.49 -9.57 16.53
CA GLY A 132 13.96 -9.65 17.91
C GLY A 132 12.90 -10.21 18.84
N ILE A 133 13.23 -10.24 20.13
CA ILE A 133 12.31 -10.72 21.16
C ILE A 133 11.44 -9.58 21.64
N TRP A 134 10.12 -9.80 21.62
CA TRP A 134 9.12 -8.86 22.11
C TRP A 134 8.97 -8.98 23.63
N HIS A 135 8.98 -7.86 24.35
CA HIS A 135 8.58 -7.79 25.75
C HIS A 135 8.18 -6.36 26.11
N ASP A 136 7.07 -6.18 26.84
CA ASP A 136 6.64 -4.89 27.38
C ASP A 136 6.82 -3.69 26.41
N ARG A 137 6.26 -3.83 25.20
CA ARG A 137 6.32 -2.81 24.12
C ARG A 137 7.75 -2.47 23.67
N SER A 138 8.68 -3.39 23.87
CA SER A 138 10.08 -3.30 23.48
C SER A 138 10.48 -4.48 22.61
N ILE A 139 11.51 -4.27 21.79
CA ILE A 139 12.12 -5.33 20.98
C ILE A 139 13.62 -5.35 21.27
N ASP A 140 14.11 -6.49 21.75
CA ASP A 140 15.53 -6.78 21.78
C ASP A 140 15.97 -7.32 20.42
N VAL A 141 16.53 -6.44 19.59
CA VAL A 141 16.83 -6.75 18.18
C VAL A 141 17.99 -7.72 18.08
N THR A 142 17.74 -8.84 17.40
CA THR A 142 18.73 -9.88 17.10
C THR A 142 19.11 -9.88 15.62
N GLU A 143 18.24 -9.39 14.74
CA GLU A 143 18.49 -9.28 13.30
C GLU A 143 18.01 -7.93 12.76
N GLN A 144 18.80 -7.32 11.88
CA GLN A 144 18.47 -6.08 11.19
C GLN A 144 18.79 -6.22 9.70
N THR A 145 17.80 -5.91 8.86
CA THR A 145 17.92 -5.90 7.40
C THR A 145 17.33 -4.61 6.80
N ALA A 146 17.66 -4.34 5.54
CA ALA A 146 17.01 -3.26 4.81
C ALA A 146 15.53 -3.62 4.58
N PRO A 147 14.60 -2.64 4.63
CA PRO A 147 13.20 -2.88 4.29
C PRO A 147 13.10 -3.48 2.89
N LYS A 148 12.33 -4.55 2.76
CA LYS A 148 12.01 -5.10 1.45
C LYS A 148 11.14 -4.12 0.69
N GLN A 149 11.44 -3.92 -0.59
CA GLN A 149 10.51 -3.21 -1.45
C GLN A 149 9.23 -4.04 -1.59
N PRO A 150 8.07 -3.38 -1.62
CA PRO A 150 6.80 -4.07 -1.79
C PRO A 150 6.83 -4.67 -3.18
N THR A 151 6.52 -5.96 -3.27
CA THR A 151 6.28 -6.55 -4.58
C THR A 151 4.99 -5.95 -5.12
N PRO A 152 5.00 -5.30 -6.30
CA PRO A 152 3.77 -4.87 -6.93
C PRO A 152 2.78 -6.02 -6.98
N ARG A 153 1.51 -5.74 -6.68
CA ARG A 153 0.47 -6.75 -6.77
C ARG A 153 0.38 -7.23 -8.22
N PRO A 154 0.22 -8.55 -8.47
CA PRO A 154 -0.13 -9.02 -9.80
C PRO A 154 -1.51 -8.47 -10.13
N ASP A 155 -1.56 -7.51 -11.05
CA ASP A 155 -2.81 -6.97 -11.58
C ASP A 155 -3.34 -7.85 -12.72
N ASP A 156 -3.04 -9.15 -12.70
CA ASP A 156 -3.37 -10.06 -13.79
C ASP A 156 -4.87 -10.14 -14.03
N VAL A 157 -5.22 -10.43 -15.29
CA VAL A 157 -6.60 -10.65 -15.71
C VAL A 157 -6.93 -12.13 -15.49
N PRO A 158 -7.90 -12.46 -14.60
CA PRO A 158 -8.18 -13.85 -14.25
C PRO A 158 -9.01 -14.58 -15.33
N CYS A 159 -9.70 -13.85 -16.20
CA CYS A 159 -10.44 -14.44 -17.30
C CYS A 159 -9.50 -14.93 -18.42
N PRO A 160 -9.82 -16.05 -19.08
CA PRO A 160 -9.12 -16.42 -20.30
C PRO A 160 -9.30 -15.34 -21.37
N THR A 161 -8.33 -15.24 -22.27
CA THR A 161 -8.44 -14.34 -23.42
C THR A 161 -9.65 -14.74 -24.28
N PRO A 162 -10.56 -13.80 -24.61
CA PRO A 162 -11.69 -14.08 -25.49
C PRO A 162 -11.23 -14.61 -26.86
N THR A 163 -12.07 -15.38 -27.54
CA THR A 163 -11.76 -15.91 -28.89
C THR A 163 -11.42 -14.81 -29.90
N ALA A 164 -12.09 -13.66 -29.81
CA ALA A 164 -11.81 -12.49 -30.65
C ALA A 164 -10.58 -11.67 -30.20
N GLY A 165 -9.93 -12.07 -29.11
CA GLY A 165 -8.87 -11.32 -28.45
C GLY A 165 -9.40 -10.16 -27.60
N TRP A 166 -8.50 -9.57 -26.82
CA TRP A 166 -8.78 -8.33 -26.10
C TRP A 166 -8.63 -7.11 -27.02
N LYS A 167 -9.50 -6.12 -26.83
CA LYS A 167 -9.43 -4.83 -27.54
C LYS A 167 -8.22 -4.02 -27.07
N SER A 168 -7.72 -3.12 -27.90
CA SER A 168 -6.65 -2.18 -27.54
C SER A 168 -7.12 -1.09 -26.58
N ASN A 169 -6.21 -0.52 -25.78
CA ASN A 169 -6.53 0.43 -24.70
C ASN A 169 -7.20 1.74 -25.14
N ASN A 170 -7.06 2.13 -26.40
CA ASN A 170 -7.78 3.28 -26.96
C ASN A 170 -9.30 3.05 -27.05
N ALA A 171 -9.78 1.84 -26.81
CA ALA A 171 -11.20 1.52 -26.70
C ALA A 171 -11.79 1.80 -25.29
N ASN A 172 -10.97 2.16 -24.29
CA ASN A 172 -11.41 2.36 -22.91
C ASN A 172 -11.28 3.84 -22.51
N THR A 173 -12.33 4.64 -22.64
CA THR A 173 -12.28 6.03 -22.13
C THR A 173 -12.41 6.06 -20.61
N ILE A 174 -11.83 7.07 -19.96
CA ILE A 174 -11.99 7.30 -18.50
C ILE A 174 -13.48 7.41 -18.15
N ARG A 175 -14.26 8.10 -18.98
CA ARG A 175 -15.71 8.27 -18.80
C ARG A 175 -16.47 6.93 -18.76
N GLU A 176 -16.12 5.99 -19.62
CA GLU A 176 -16.76 4.67 -19.63
C GLU A 176 -16.39 3.84 -18.40
N GLN A 177 -15.15 3.98 -17.90
CA GLN A 177 -14.73 3.34 -16.66
C GLN A 177 -15.51 3.91 -15.47
N ASP A 178 -15.66 5.24 -15.39
CA ASP A 178 -16.45 5.90 -14.33
C ASP A 178 -17.91 5.45 -14.37
N ALA A 179 -18.52 5.35 -15.56
CA ALA A 179 -19.89 4.88 -15.71
C ALA A 179 -20.08 3.44 -15.21
N LEU A 180 -19.11 2.56 -15.49
CA LEU A 180 -19.09 1.20 -14.95
C LEU A 180 -18.97 1.22 -13.43
N VAL A 181 -18.04 1.99 -12.86
CA VAL A 181 -17.86 2.13 -11.40
C VAL A 181 -19.16 2.59 -10.73
N VAL A 182 -19.82 3.61 -11.27
CA VAL A 182 -21.10 4.12 -10.75
C VAL A 182 -22.19 3.06 -10.83
N TYR A 183 -22.31 2.36 -11.96
CA TYR A 183 -23.29 1.30 -12.14
C TYR A 183 -23.12 0.18 -11.11
N ILE A 184 -21.87 -0.23 -10.85
CA ILE A 184 -21.51 -1.27 -9.89
C ILE A 184 -21.82 -0.83 -8.46
N ARG A 185 -21.39 0.38 -8.07
CA ARG A 185 -21.61 0.92 -6.72
C ARG A 185 -23.06 1.21 -6.39
N ALA A 186 -23.91 1.41 -7.39
CA ALA A 186 -25.36 1.52 -7.21
C ALA A 186 -26.04 0.18 -6.87
N ARG A 187 -25.31 -0.96 -6.91
CA ARG A 187 -25.81 -2.31 -6.60
C ARG A 187 -24.88 -3.03 -5.63
N PRO A 188 -24.66 -2.48 -4.41
CA PRO A 188 -23.57 -2.90 -3.55
C PRO A 188 -23.70 -4.32 -2.98
N GLU A 189 -24.88 -4.94 -3.04
CA GLU A 189 -25.19 -6.30 -2.60
C GLU A 189 -24.85 -7.34 -3.67
N ARG A 190 -24.73 -6.91 -4.93
CA ARG A 190 -24.51 -7.81 -6.07
C ARG A 190 -23.04 -7.92 -6.45
N PHE A 191 -22.26 -6.87 -6.19
CA PHE A 191 -20.91 -6.72 -6.69
C PHE A 191 -19.90 -6.40 -5.59
N ALA A 192 -18.64 -6.76 -5.86
CA ALA A 192 -17.48 -6.13 -5.25
C ALA A 192 -17.05 -4.87 -6.04
N ASP A 193 -16.09 -4.09 -5.53
CA ASP A 193 -15.51 -3.01 -6.33
C ASP A 193 -14.82 -3.56 -7.58
N VAL A 194 -14.97 -2.81 -8.68
CA VAL A 194 -14.29 -3.07 -9.95
C VAL A 194 -12.81 -2.69 -9.82
N ARG A 195 -11.93 -3.46 -10.45
CA ARG A 195 -10.51 -3.13 -10.57
C ARG A 195 -10.05 -3.16 -12.02
N ALA A 196 -8.98 -2.45 -12.31
CA ALA A 196 -8.22 -2.69 -13.53
C ALA A 196 -7.41 -3.98 -13.39
N GLY A 197 -7.31 -4.73 -14.48
CA GLY A 197 -6.31 -5.77 -14.66
C GLY A 197 -5.55 -5.56 -15.96
N TYR A 198 -4.32 -6.04 -16.02
CA TYR A 198 -3.42 -5.84 -17.15
C TYR A 198 -2.96 -7.17 -17.73
N THR A 199 -2.95 -7.26 -19.06
CA THR A 199 -2.34 -8.36 -19.80
C THR A 199 -1.49 -7.76 -20.92
N GLY A 200 -0.18 -7.72 -20.72
CA GLY A 200 0.73 -6.95 -21.57
C GLY A 200 0.38 -5.46 -21.53
N LYS A 201 0.05 -4.87 -22.69
CA LYS A 201 -0.36 -3.46 -22.81
C LYS A 201 -1.88 -3.27 -22.80
N VAL A 202 -2.64 -4.30 -22.45
CA VAL A 202 -4.11 -4.26 -22.47
C VAL A 202 -4.64 -4.09 -21.05
N THR A 203 -5.60 -3.19 -20.89
CA THR A 203 -6.38 -2.98 -19.67
C THR A 203 -7.74 -3.66 -19.82
N VAL A 204 -8.12 -4.41 -18.79
CA VAL A 204 -9.39 -5.12 -18.67
C VAL A 204 -10.04 -4.73 -17.35
N MET A 205 -11.31 -4.34 -17.37
CA MET A 205 -12.06 -4.09 -16.14
C MET A 205 -12.53 -5.42 -15.56
N VAL A 206 -12.02 -5.78 -14.39
CA VAL A 206 -12.39 -7.00 -13.68
C VAL A 206 -13.52 -6.67 -12.71
N VAL A 207 -14.68 -7.30 -12.91
CA VAL A 207 -15.90 -7.08 -12.12
C VAL A 207 -16.25 -8.37 -11.37
N PRO A 208 -16.03 -8.43 -10.05
CA PRO A 208 -16.44 -9.57 -9.24
C PRO A 208 -17.93 -9.50 -8.87
N VAL A 209 -18.66 -10.56 -9.18
CA VAL A 209 -20.10 -10.73 -8.92
C VAL A 209 -20.29 -11.69 -7.75
N VAL A 210 -20.90 -11.19 -6.69
CA VAL A 210 -21.07 -11.93 -5.43
C VAL A 210 -22.39 -12.68 -5.44
N SER A 211 -23.45 -12.06 -5.95
CA SER A 211 -24.77 -12.70 -6.09
C SER A 211 -25.30 -12.59 -7.52
N GLY A 212 -25.98 -13.66 -7.96
CA GLY A 212 -26.48 -13.79 -9.34
C GLY A 212 -25.64 -14.71 -10.23
N ASP A 213 -26.10 -14.81 -11.48
CA ASP A 213 -25.49 -15.61 -12.54
C ASP A 213 -24.41 -14.81 -13.29
N LEU A 214 -23.25 -15.43 -13.55
CA LEU A 214 -22.11 -14.75 -14.15
C LEU A 214 -22.37 -14.44 -15.63
N ASP A 215 -22.95 -15.37 -16.39
CA ASP A 215 -23.16 -15.21 -17.83
C ASP A 215 -24.26 -14.18 -18.15
N SER A 216 -25.32 -14.17 -17.34
CA SER A 216 -26.35 -13.13 -17.39
C SER A 216 -25.76 -11.77 -17.04
N THR A 217 -24.90 -11.70 -16.00
CA THR A 217 -24.28 -10.44 -15.57
C THR A 217 -23.26 -9.94 -16.60
N GLN A 218 -22.48 -10.83 -17.22
CA GLN A 218 -21.58 -10.49 -18.32
C GLN A 218 -22.35 -9.82 -19.46
N ARG A 219 -23.43 -10.43 -19.94
CA ARG A 219 -24.28 -9.86 -21.01
C ARG A 219 -24.90 -8.52 -20.62
N GLU A 220 -25.35 -8.39 -19.37
CA GLU A 220 -25.86 -7.13 -18.85
C GLU A 220 -24.78 -6.03 -18.86
N LEU A 221 -23.58 -6.32 -18.35
CA LEU A 221 -22.50 -5.35 -18.25
C LEU A 221 -21.90 -4.99 -19.61
N GLU A 222 -21.90 -5.90 -20.58
CA GLU A 222 -21.54 -5.60 -21.98
C GLU A 222 -22.47 -4.55 -22.62
N SER A 223 -23.69 -4.38 -22.10
CA SER A 223 -24.58 -3.29 -22.51
C SER A 223 -24.10 -1.92 -22.00
N VAL A 224 -23.48 -1.89 -20.82
CA VAL A 224 -23.04 -0.70 -20.08
C VAL A 224 -21.60 -0.31 -20.43
N TYR A 225 -20.72 -1.29 -20.62
CA TYR A 225 -19.29 -1.11 -20.85
C TYR A 225 -18.86 -1.86 -22.11
N LYS A 226 -18.50 -1.11 -23.16
CA LYS A 226 -18.18 -1.67 -24.49
C LYS A 226 -16.74 -2.11 -24.65
N ALA A 227 -15.93 -1.88 -23.64
CA ALA A 227 -14.50 -2.15 -23.61
C ALA A 227 -14.21 -3.55 -23.04
N ASN A 228 -12.95 -3.86 -22.73
CA ASN A 228 -12.57 -5.16 -22.21
C ASN A 228 -13.12 -5.39 -20.80
N LEU A 229 -13.98 -6.38 -20.65
CA LEU A 229 -14.60 -6.76 -19.38
C LEU A 229 -14.22 -8.19 -19.02
N CYS A 230 -13.96 -8.43 -17.74
CA CYS A 230 -13.78 -9.75 -17.16
C CYS A 230 -14.70 -9.89 -15.95
N VAL A 231 -15.84 -10.57 -16.11
CA VAL A 231 -16.73 -10.90 -15.00
C VAL A 231 -16.25 -12.16 -14.29
N THR A 232 -16.17 -12.09 -12.96
CA THR A 232 -15.67 -13.19 -12.13
C THR A 232 -16.61 -13.45 -10.95
N ARG A 233 -16.45 -14.59 -10.27
CA ARG A 233 -17.10 -14.82 -8.98
C ARG A 233 -16.39 -13.98 -7.91
N GLY A 234 -17.14 -13.11 -7.24
CA GLY A 234 -16.68 -12.38 -6.06
C GLY A 234 -16.95 -13.15 -4.76
N VAL A 235 -16.19 -12.84 -3.72
CA VAL A 235 -16.33 -13.44 -2.38
C VAL A 235 -17.08 -12.51 -1.42
N LEU A 236 -16.82 -11.20 -1.49
CA LEU A 236 -17.34 -10.21 -0.55
C LEU A 236 -17.97 -9.04 -1.30
N SER A 237 -19.23 -8.73 -1.00
CA SER A 237 -19.95 -7.62 -1.64
C SER A 237 -19.55 -6.28 -1.02
N ILE A 238 -19.75 -5.18 -1.76
CA ILE A 238 -19.53 -3.82 -1.25
C ILE A 238 -20.39 -3.57 0.00
N ALA A 239 -21.65 -3.99 -0.02
CA ALA A 239 -22.58 -3.81 1.11
C ALA A 239 -22.11 -4.57 2.35
N GLU A 240 -21.69 -5.83 2.18
CA GLU A 240 -21.20 -6.65 3.28
C GLU A 240 -19.86 -6.13 3.84
N ALA A 241 -18.92 -5.75 2.97
CA ALA A 241 -17.66 -5.17 3.38
C ALA A 241 -17.83 -3.87 4.16
N ASN A 242 -18.78 -3.01 3.75
CA ASN A 242 -19.12 -1.81 4.51
C ASN A 242 -19.64 -2.14 5.91
N ARG A 243 -20.52 -3.14 6.05
CA ARG A 243 -21.02 -3.58 7.37
C ARG A 243 -19.88 -4.12 8.24
N LEU A 244 -18.98 -4.94 7.69
CA LEU A 244 -17.81 -5.45 8.41
C LEU A 244 -16.88 -4.31 8.83
N ALA A 245 -16.60 -3.37 7.92
CA ALA A 245 -15.75 -2.22 8.21
C ALA A 245 -16.36 -1.32 9.30
N GLN A 246 -17.68 -1.14 9.34
CA GLN A 246 -18.35 -0.41 10.43
C GLN A 246 -18.20 -1.13 11.78
N ARG A 247 -18.30 -2.46 11.80
CA ARG A 247 -18.08 -3.26 13.03
C ARG A 247 -16.64 -3.17 13.51
N VAL A 248 -15.67 -3.19 12.60
CA VAL A 248 -14.25 -2.97 12.92
C VAL A 248 -14.02 -1.53 13.38
N ALA A 249 -14.64 -0.54 12.73
CA ALA A 249 -14.50 0.88 13.10
C ALA A 249 -14.96 1.15 14.53
N ALA A 250 -16.00 0.46 15.00
CA ALA A 250 -16.44 0.54 16.40
C ALA A 250 -15.39 0.04 17.42
N LEU A 251 -14.39 -0.74 16.97
CA LEU A 251 -13.27 -1.19 17.81
C LEU A 251 -12.12 -0.18 17.85
N ILE A 252 -12.04 0.78 16.92
CA ILE A 252 -10.92 1.74 16.79
C ILE A 252 -10.88 2.70 17.97
N ASP A 253 -12.04 3.12 18.48
CA ASP A 253 -12.12 4.12 19.54
C ASP A 253 -11.62 3.62 20.92
N HIS A 254 -11.40 2.31 21.05
CA HIS A 254 -10.82 1.73 22.24
C HIS A 254 -9.30 1.76 22.14
N THR A 255 -8.63 2.57 22.96
CA THR A 255 -7.16 2.68 22.99
C THR A 255 -6.42 1.37 23.28
N ALA A 256 -7.09 0.40 23.89
CA ALA A 256 -6.57 -0.97 24.06
C ALA A 256 -6.45 -1.72 22.72
N ASN A 257 -7.31 -1.38 21.76
CA ASN A 257 -7.31 -1.93 20.42
C ASN A 257 -6.37 -1.10 19.57
N SER A 258 -5.22 -1.66 19.22
CA SER A 258 -4.19 -0.92 18.51
C SER A 258 -4.48 -0.80 17.00
N ILE A 259 -5.73 -0.53 16.63
CA ILE A 259 -6.18 -0.43 15.24
C ILE A 259 -5.92 0.99 14.73
N SER A 260 -5.22 1.11 13.59
CA SER A 260 -4.89 2.38 12.97
C SER A 260 -5.79 2.73 11.79
N GLY A 261 -6.50 1.75 11.22
CA GLY A 261 -7.48 2.01 10.18
C GLY A 261 -8.12 0.76 9.59
N VAL A 262 -9.14 0.99 8.78
CA VAL A 262 -9.85 -0.05 8.03
C VAL A 262 -9.97 0.38 6.57
N ALA A 263 -9.70 -0.53 5.65
CA ALA A 263 -9.79 -0.31 4.21
C ALA A 263 -10.59 -1.43 3.53
N LEU A 264 -11.33 -1.07 2.49
CA LEU A 264 -12.09 -2.02 1.70
C LEU A 264 -11.23 -2.51 0.53
N ASP A 265 -11.00 -3.82 0.45
CA ASP A 265 -10.39 -4.49 -0.70
C ASP A 265 -11.36 -5.56 -1.21
N THR A 266 -12.59 -5.12 -1.45
CA THR A 266 -13.72 -5.96 -1.91
C THR A 266 -13.39 -6.68 -3.21
N SER A 267 -12.62 -6.04 -4.10
CA SER A 267 -12.17 -6.63 -5.36
C SER A 267 -11.36 -7.94 -5.17
N ASN A 268 -10.76 -8.12 -3.99
CA ASN A 268 -10.06 -9.35 -3.59
C ASN A 268 -10.75 -10.05 -2.42
N GLY A 269 -12.02 -9.71 -2.14
CA GLY A 269 -12.87 -10.42 -1.22
C GLY A 269 -12.63 -10.16 0.26
N ARG A 270 -12.03 -9.02 0.64
CA ARG A 270 -11.59 -8.80 2.03
C ARG A 270 -11.76 -7.36 2.53
N VAL A 271 -11.84 -7.24 3.85
CA VAL A 271 -11.66 -5.97 4.58
C VAL A 271 -10.29 -5.98 5.23
N VAL A 272 -9.44 -5.02 4.87
CA VAL A 272 -8.09 -4.89 5.42
C VAL A 272 -8.16 -4.07 6.70
N VAL A 273 -7.64 -4.62 7.80
CA VAL A 273 -7.54 -3.97 9.10
C VAL A 273 -6.07 -3.66 9.34
N ALA A 274 -5.72 -2.38 9.31
CA ALA A 274 -4.39 -1.92 9.69
C ALA A 274 -4.35 -1.74 11.20
N LEU A 275 -3.37 -2.35 11.86
CA LEU A 275 -3.23 -2.34 13.30
C LEU A 275 -1.76 -2.49 13.69
N PHE A 276 -1.45 -2.22 14.95
CA PHE A 276 -0.09 -2.30 15.45
C PHE A 276 0.28 -3.72 15.85
N ILE A 277 -0.58 -4.39 16.62
CA ILE A 277 -0.35 -5.72 17.18
C ILE A 277 -1.70 -6.42 17.37
N VAL A 278 -1.74 -7.75 17.23
CA VAL A 278 -2.92 -8.55 17.58
C VAL A 278 -2.70 -9.13 18.97
N THR A 279 -3.59 -8.79 19.90
CA THR A 279 -3.65 -9.41 21.24
C THR A 279 -4.73 -10.48 21.27
N GLU A 280 -4.71 -11.36 22.28
CA GLU A 280 -5.78 -12.36 22.51
C GLU A 280 -7.17 -11.72 22.54
N GLN A 281 -7.33 -10.66 23.34
CA GLN A 281 -8.60 -9.93 23.46
C GLN A 281 -9.08 -9.37 22.12
N LEU A 282 -8.16 -8.80 21.33
CA LEU A 282 -8.50 -8.22 20.03
C LEU A 282 -8.82 -9.32 19.00
N HIS A 283 -8.11 -10.45 19.06
CA HIS A 283 -8.40 -11.62 18.25
C HIS A 283 -9.81 -12.18 18.54
N GLU A 284 -10.19 -12.31 19.81
CA GLU A 284 -11.55 -12.71 20.21
C GLU A 284 -12.62 -11.74 19.68
N GLN A 285 -12.37 -10.43 19.76
CA GLN A 285 -13.27 -9.43 19.18
C GLN A 285 -13.42 -9.62 17.66
N PHE A 286 -12.32 -9.83 16.93
CA PHE A 286 -12.38 -10.10 15.49
C PHE A 286 -13.06 -11.44 15.16
N ALA A 287 -12.92 -12.46 16.00
CA ALA A 287 -13.63 -13.73 15.83
C ALA A 287 -15.15 -13.53 15.83
N THR A 288 -15.67 -12.61 16.65
CA THR A 288 -17.11 -12.25 16.60
C THR A 288 -17.51 -11.54 15.31
N ILE A 289 -16.56 -10.89 14.62
CA ILE A 289 -16.80 -10.15 13.38
C ILE A 289 -16.81 -11.08 12.16
N GLY A 290 -15.90 -12.06 12.12
CA GLY A 290 -15.74 -13.02 11.03
C GLY A 290 -14.33 -12.94 10.43
N LEU A 291 -13.39 -13.66 11.04
CA LEU A 291 -11.97 -13.65 10.68
C LEU A 291 -11.69 -14.11 9.24
N ASP A 292 -12.57 -14.93 8.66
CA ASP A 292 -12.47 -15.41 7.28
C ASP A 292 -12.58 -14.30 6.23
N LYS A 293 -13.17 -13.16 6.58
CA LYS A 293 -13.39 -12.00 5.70
C LYS A 293 -12.53 -10.79 6.04
N LEU A 294 -11.78 -10.89 7.15
CA LEU A 294 -10.87 -9.85 7.60
C LEU A 294 -9.45 -10.22 7.21
N HIS A 295 -8.72 -9.23 6.72
CA HIS A 295 -7.28 -9.31 6.60
C HIS A 295 -6.63 -8.42 7.64
N LEU A 296 -6.09 -9.04 8.68
CA LEU A 296 -5.33 -8.34 9.71
C LEU A 296 -3.90 -8.05 9.21
N ALA A 297 -3.53 -6.77 9.14
CA ALA A 297 -2.20 -6.33 8.74
C ALA A 297 -1.49 -5.66 9.92
N PRO A 298 -1.06 -6.43 10.94
CA PRO A 298 -0.35 -5.87 12.08
C PRO A 298 1.06 -5.40 11.69
N VAL A 299 1.55 -4.36 12.35
CA VAL A 299 2.92 -3.84 12.22
C VAL A 299 3.93 -4.76 12.92
N VAL A 300 3.58 -5.23 14.12
CA VAL A 300 4.32 -6.23 14.90
C VAL A 300 3.75 -7.60 14.55
N ARG A 301 4.60 -8.45 13.95
CA ARG A 301 4.21 -9.79 13.52
C ARG A 301 5.06 -10.83 14.20
N PRO A 302 4.48 -11.91 14.73
CA PRO A 302 5.29 -13.04 15.19
C PRO A 302 5.99 -13.71 14.00
N VAL A 303 7.19 -14.20 14.24
CA VAL A 303 7.97 -15.00 13.29
C VAL A 303 7.93 -16.44 13.77
N GLN A 304 7.30 -17.31 12.97
CA GLN A 304 7.30 -18.75 13.19
C GLN A 304 8.52 -19.42 12.53
#